data_AF-U7D599-F1
#
_entry.id   AF-U7D599-F1
#
_cell.length_a   1.000
_cell.length_b   1.000
_cell.length_c   1.000
_cell.angle_alpha   90.00
_cell.angle_beta   90.00
_cell.angle_gamma   90.00
#
_symmetry.space_group_name_H-M   'P 1'
#
loop_
_entity.id
_entity.type
_entity.pdbx_description
1 polymer ?
#
loop_
_entity_poly.entity_id
_entity_poly.type
_entity_poly.pdbx_seq_one_letter_code
_entity_poly.pdbx_strand_id
1 'polypeptide(L)'
;MNENLNMLQIEMGTIKNQPEINILAEKHPLLKADLTMKHFYLNGLALLMSVDDEIDEKEKEYISNLIQAFDMGDDIINEMVEFAENPNPDVVKEMLGEINADPLMKKTFVVDCMMLAEKDGTLHENEKKFINTMYETFSFSEDEKSVLKKIAETVKNKDENKNLCVMIDILLL
;
A
#
# COMPACT_ATOMS: atom_id res chain seq x y z
N MET A 1 -23.36 0.16 -29.33
CA MET A 1 -23.36 0.30 -27.85
C MET A 1 -22.78 -0.93 -27.13
N ASN A 2 -21.99 -1.79 -27.81
CA ASN A 2 -21.42 -3.02 -27.23
C ASN A 2 -19.88 -3.08 -27.24
N GLU A 3 -19.19 -2.09 -27.84
CA GLU A 3 -17.73 -2.11 -27.95
C GLU A 3 -17.05 -1.65 -26.66
N ASN A 4 -17.61 -0.66 -25.96
CA ASN A 4 -17.06 -0.16 -24.68
C ASN A 4 -17.19 -1.19 -23.54
N LEU A 5 -18.25 -2.00 -23.53
CA LEU A 5 -18.43 -3.05 -22.51
C LEU A 5 -17.44 -4.21 -22.70
N ASN A 6 -17.11 -4.56 -23.95
CA ASN A 6 -16.10 -5.57 -24.24
C ASN A 6 -14.68 -5.07 -23.91
N MET A 7 -14.39 -3.79 -24.15
CA MET A 7 -13.08 -3.20 -23.83
C MET A 7 -12.83 -3.17 -22.31
N LEU A 8 -13.81 -2.70 -21.53
CA LEU A 8 -13.77 -2.74 -20.06
C LEU A 8 -13.66 -4.17 -19.50
N GLN A 9 -14.36 -5.15 -20.09
CA GLN A 9 -14.25 -6.55 -19.67
C GLN A 9 -12.88 -7.17 -20.00
N ILE A 10 -12.27 -6.77 -21.12
CA ILE A 10 -10.92 -7.19 -21.49
C ILE A 10 -9.89 -6.54 -20.56
N GLU A 11 -10.01 -5.25 -20.25
CA GLU A 11 -9.13 -4.54 -19.31
C GLU A 11 -9.23 -5.14 -17.90
N MET A 12 -10.43 -5.34 -17.36
CA MET A 12 -10.62 -6.00 -16.07
C MET A 12 -10.12 -7.46 -16.05
N GLY A 13 -10.23 -8.18 -17.17
CA GLY A 13 -9.72 -9.54 -17.32
C GLY A 13 -8.19 -9.60 -17.45
N THR A 14 -7.57 -8.54 -17.96
CA THR A 14 -6.11 -8.46 -18.14
C THR A 14 -5.43 -8.03 -16.83
N ILE A 15 -6.05 -7.13 -16.06
CA ILE A 15 -5.51 -6.68 -14.77
C ILE A 15 -5.55 -7.79 -13.70
N LYS A 16 -6.59 -8.63 -13.72
CA LYS A 16 -6.67 -9.84 -12.88
C LYS A 16 -5.62 -10.91 -13.18
N ASN A 17 -4.84 -10.78 -14.26
CA ASN A 17 -3.80 -11.72 -14.65
C ASN A 17 -2.38 -11.25 -14.26
N GLN A 18 -2.23 -10.16 -13.51
CA GLN A 18 -0.97 -9.87 -12.83
C GLN A 18 -0.91 -10.67 -11.52
N PRO A 19 0.02 -11.62 -11.35
CA PRO A 19 0.10 -12.47 -10.16
C PRO A 19 0.34 -11.65 -8.87
N GLU A 20 1.01 -10.50 -8.97
CA GLU A 20 1.21 -9.56 -7.86
C GLU A 20 -0.13 -8.99 -7.31
N ILE A 21 -1.06 -8.64 -8.21
CA ILE A 21 -2.35 -8.01 -7.88
C ILE A 21 -3.31 -8.98 -7.17
N ASN A 22 -3.43 -10.21 -7.67
CA ASN A 22 -4.33 -11.23 -7.08
C ASN A 22 -3.91 -11.64 -5.66
N ILE A 23 -2.64 -11.42 -5.32
CA ILE A 23 -2.05 -11.95 -4.10
C ILE A 23 -2.15 -10.95 -2.94
N LEU A 24 -2.00 -9.65 -3.19
CA LEU A 24 -2.26 -8.58 -2.21
C LEU A 24 -3.75 -8.52 -1.83
N ALA A 25 -4.66 -8.74 -2.79
CA ALA A 25 -6.09 -8.43 -2.67
C ALA A 25 -6.97 -9.48 -1.96
N GLU A 26 -6.51 -10.71 -1.67
CA GLU A 26 -7.41 -11.72 -1.07
C GLU A 26 -7.44 -11.65 0.47
N LYS A 27 -6.44 -11.03 1.09
CA LYS A 27 -6.18 -11.10 2.53
C LYS A 27 -5.83 -9.76 3.18
N HIS A 28 -5.76 -8.67 2.42
CA HIS A 28 -5.44 -7.35 2.95
C HIS A 28 -6.47 -6.87 3.99
N PRO A 29 -6.06 -6.31 5.14
CA PRO A 29 -6.99 -5.79 6.16
C PRO A 29 -7.95 -4.71 5.60
N LEU A 30 -7.51 -3.93 4.61
CA LEU A 30 -8.37 -2.91 3.98
C LEU A 30 -9.61 -3.45 3.27
N LEU A 31 -9.66 -4.71 2.86
CA LEU A 31 -10.87 -5.29 2.25
C LEU A 31 -12.08 -5.24 3.19
N LYS A 32 -11.82 -5.27 4.50
CA LYS A 32 -12.85 -5.26 5.56
C LYS A 32 -12.96 -3.90 6.24
N ALA A 33 -12.06 -2.98 5.94
CA ALA A 33 -12.05 -1.66 6.52
C ALA A 33 -13.15 -0.79 5.88
N ASP A 34 -13.63 0.20 6.64
CA ASP A 34 -14.54 1.19 6.09
C ASP A 34 -13.82 2.15 5.13
N LEU A 35 -14.60 3.00 4.45
CA LEU A 35 -14.06 3.91 3.45
C LEU A 35 -13.08 4.92 4.08
N THR A 36 -13.37 5.43 5.27
CA THR A 36 -12.49 6.38 5.98
C THR A 36 -11.12 5.77 6.21
N MET A 37 -11.07 4.54 6.70
CA MET A 37 -9.82 3.84 6.97
C MET A 37 -9.05 3.52 5.69
N LYS A 38 -9.74 3.17 4.61
CA LYS A 38 -9.11 3.01 3.29
C LYS A 38 -8.48 4.32 2.80
N HIS A 39 -9.18 5.44 2.92
CA HIS A 39 -8.63 6.76 2.57
C HIS A 39 -7.43 7.14 3.43
N PHE A 40 -7.52 6.95 4.74
CA PHE A 40 -6.41 7.20 5.66
C PHE A 40 -5.18 6.37 5.29
N TYR A 41 -5.36 5.09 5.02
CA TYR A 41 -4.27 4.23 4.61
C TYR A 41 -3.62 4.69 3.30
N LEU A 42 -4.42 4.95 2.26
CA LEU A 42 -3.91 5.36 0.95
C LEU A 42 -3.25 6.75 0.99
N ASN A 43 -3.78 7.68 1.79
CA ASN A 43 -3.15 8.99 2.03
C ASN A 43 -1.76 8.82 2.65
N GLY A 44 -1.59 7.88 3.59
CA GLY A 44 -0.29 7.59 4.17
C GLY A 44 0.72 7.06 3.14
N LEU A 45 0.28 6.24 2.19
CA LEU A 45 1.12 5.80 1.07
C LEU A 45 1.42 6.93 0.08
N ALA A 46 0.45 7.82 -0.17
CA ALA A 46 0.63 8.97 -1.03
C ALA A 46 1.69 9.95 -0.51
N LEU A 47 1.77 10.14 0.82
CA LEU A 47 2.85 10.93 1.43
C LEU A 47 4.24 10.33 1.22
N LEU A 48 4.34 9.00 1.13
CA LEU A 48 5.60 8.33 0.83
C LEU A 48 5.97 8.55 -0.64
N MET A 49 5.01 8.34 -1.55
CA MET A 49 5.16 8.55 -2.99
C MET A 49 5.56 9.99 -3.36
N SER A 50 5.31 10.99 -2.50
CA SER A 50 5.68 12.39 -2.77
C SER A 50 6.82 12.90 -1.90
N VAL A 51 7.53 12.03 -1.17
CA VAL A 51 8.48 12.45 -0.11
C VAL A 51 9.73 13.14 -0.65
N ASP A 52 10.03 12.97 -1.94
CA ASP A 52 11.14 13.60 -2.65
C ASP A 52 10.69 14.67 -3.66
N ASP A 53 9.43 15.11 -3.57
CA ASP A 53 8.79 16.08 -4.46
C ASP A 53 8.66 15.60 -5.93
N GLU A 54 8.87 14.32 -6.21
CA GLU A 54 8.59 13.67 -7.50
C GLU A 54 7.60 12.52 -7.29
N ILE A 55 6.68 12.30 -8.23
CA ILE A 55 5.76 11.15 -8.19
C ILE A 55 6.13 10.24 -9.35
N ASP A 56 6.73 9.09 -9.06
CA ASP A 56 7.04 8.09 -10.08
C ASP A 56 5.77 7.35 -10.54
N GLU A 57 5.66 7.09 -11.84
CA GLU A 57 4.47 6.45 -12.41
C GLU A 57 4.29 5.01 -11.91
N LYS A 58 5.35 4.28 -11.55
CA LYS A 58 5.22 2.90 -11.02
C LYS A 58 4.75 2.90 -9.57
N GLU A 59 5.15 3.90 -8.80
CA GLU A 59 4.65 4.09 -7.43
C GLU A 59 3.17 4.47 -7.44
N LYS A 60 2.80 5.38 -8.35
CA LYS A 60 1.39 5.73 -8.60
C LYS A 60 0.58 4.53 -9.08
N GLU A 61 1.15 3.70 -9.95
CA GLU A 61 0.53 2.43 -10.39
C GLU A 61 0.31 1.49 -9.21
N TYR A 62 1.25 1.39 -8.27
CA TYR A 62 1.08 0.58 -7.06
C TYR A 62 -0.14 1.02 -6.24
N ILE A 63 -0.28 2.32 -5.96
CA ILE A 63 -1.43 2.86 -5.22
C ILE A 63 -2.73 2.65 -6.02
N SER A 64 -2.69 2.85 -7.34
CA SER A 64 -3.85 2.63 -8.23
C SER A 64 -4.32 1.18 -8.20
N ASN A 65 -3.39 0.22 -8.15
CA ASN A 65 -3.71 -1.20 -8.03
C ASN A 65 -4.39 -1.51 -6.69
N LEU A 66 -3.98 -0.87 -5.60
CA LEU A 66 -4.65 -0.99 -4.29
C LEU A 66 -6.07 -0.42 -4.33
N ILE A 67 -6.26 0.77 -4.92
CA ILE A 67 -7.58 1.41 -5.11
C ILE A 67 -8.53 0.43 -5.83
N GLN A 68 -8.07 -0.14 -6.94
CA GLN A 68 -8.87 -1.12 -7.69
C GLN A 68 -9.14 -2.39 -6.88
N ALA A 69 -8.12 -2.94 -6.20
CA ALA A 69 -8.26 -4.13 -5.38
C ALA A 69 -9.29 -3.96 -4.24
N PHE A 70 -9.43 -2.74 -3.72
CA PHE A 70 -10.36 -2.42 -2.64
C PHE A 70 -11.71 -1.88 -3.13
N ASP A 71 -11.97 -1.97 -4.44
CA ASP A 71 -13.20 -1.52 -5.11
C ASP A 71 -13.51 -0.05 -4.79
N MET A 72 -12.47 0.78 -4.83
CA MET A 72 -12.57 2.23 -4.71
C MET A 72 -12.64 2.86 -6.10
N GLY A 73 -13.25 4.05 -6.20
CA GLY A 73 -13.43 4.73 -7.48
C GLY A 73 -12.09 5.15 -8.11
N ASP A 74 -12.02 5.16 -9.44
CA ASP A 74 -10.78 5.48 -10.17
C ASP A 74 -10.28 6.91 -9.91
N ASP A 75 -11.17 7.84 -9.55
CA ASP A 75 -10.82 9.24 -9.25
C ASP A 75 -10.05 9.40 -7.93
N ILE A 76 -10.06 8.39 -7.05
CA ILE A 76 -9.42 8.44 -5.74
C ILE A 76 -7.91 8.70 -5.84
N ILE A 77 -7.25 8.22 -6.90
CA ILE A 77 -5.81 8.47 -7.07
C ILE A 77 -5.50 9.96 -7.18
N ASN A 78 -6.38 10.76 -7.78
CA ASN A 78 -6.21 12.21 -7.87
C ASN A 78 -6.35 12.85 -6.48
N GLU A 79 -7.30 12.38 -5.65
CA GLU A 79 -7.43 12.85 -4.26
C GLU A 79 -6.18 12.53 -3.42
N MET A 80 -5.59 11.35 -3.63
CA MET A 80 -4.35 10.95 -2.95
C MET A 80 -3.18 11.86 -3.33
N VAL A 81 -3.06 12.20 -4.63
CA VAL A 81 -2.03 13.13 -5.13
C VAL A 81 -2.25 14.53 -4.56
N GLU A 82 -3.47 15.07 -4.62
CA GLU A 82 -3.81 16.39 -4.06
C GLU A 82 -3.51 16.47 -2.56
N PHE A 83 -3.79 15.39 -1.81
CA PHE A 83 -3.45 15.31 -0.39
C PHE A 83 -1.93 15.33 -0.16
N ALA A 84 -1.17 14.59 -0.95
CA ALA A 84 0.27 14.47 -0.82
C ALA A 84 1.00 15.80 -1.12
N GLU A 85 0.51 16.57 -2.08
CA GLU A 85 1.04 17.90 -2.42
C GLU A 85 0.79 18.95 -1.33
N ASN A 86 -0.30 18.82 -0.57
CA ASN A 86 -0.68 19.77 0.47
C ASN A 86 -1.27 19.09 1.71
N PRO A 87 -0.45 18.35 2.48
CA PRO A 87 -0.94 17.55 3.58
C PRO A 87 -1.38 18.42 4.75
N ASN A 88 -2.60 18.20 5.24
CA ASN A 88 -3.06 18.83 6.46
C ASN A 88 -2.47 18.10 7.69
N PRO A 89 -1.63 18.75 8.54
CA PRO A 89 -0.98 18.09 9.66
C PRO A 89 -1.93 17.45 10.68
N ASP A 90 -3.11 18.03 10.89
CA ASP A 90 -4.10 17.48 11.82
C ASP A 90 -4.71 16.18 11.27
N VAL A 91 -4.97 16.15 9.96
CA VAL A 91 -5.47 14.96 9.26
C VAL A 91 -4.39 13.87 9.23
N VAL A 92 -3.13 14.22 8.96
CA VAL A 92 -2.01 13.26 9.02
C VAL A 92 -1.91 12.64 10.41
N LYS A 93 -2.04 13.44 11.47
CA LYS A 93 -1.99 12.94 12.84
C LYS A 93 -3.16 12.01 13.17
N GLU A 94 -4.38 12.35 12.76
CA GLU A 94 -5.57 11.52 12.92
C GLU A 94 -5.42 10.19 12.18
N MET A 95 -5.06 10.25 10.90
CA MET A 95 -4.77 9.11 10.03
C MET A 95 -3.76 8.14 10.65
N LEU A 96 -2.61 8.63 11.10
CA LEU A 96 -1.59 7.80 11.75
C LEU A 96 -2.08 7.23 13.07
N GLY A 97 -2.94 7.96 13.80
CA GLY A 97 -3.59 7.47 15.01
C GLY A 97 -4.49 6.26 14.76
N GLU A 98 -5.36 6.35 13.76
CA GLU A 98 -6.26 5.25 13.38
C GLU A 98 -5.49 4.03 12.87
N ILE A 99 -4.48 4.23 12.00
CA ILE A 99 -3.62 3.13 11.53
C ILE A 99 -2.92 2.43 12.70
N ASN A 100 -2.37 3.20 13.66
CA ASN A 100 -1.67 2.64 14.81
C ASN A 100 -2.57 1.88 15.80
N ALA A 101 -3.88 2.18 15.81
CA ALA A 101 -4.83 1.56 16.72
C ALA A 101 -5.08 0.07 16.41
N ASP A 102 -4.87 -0.35 15.16
CA ASP A 102 -4.99 -1.74 14.72
C ASP A 102 -3.60 -2.36 14.46
N PRO A 103 -3.17 -3.37 15.27
CA PRO A 103 -1.88 -4.01 15.12
C PRO A 103 -1.63 -4.65 13.75
N LEU A 104 -2.67 -5.22 13.12
CA LEU A 104 -2.54 -5.81 11.80
C LEU A 104 -2.39 -4.69 10.76
N MET A 105 -3.21 -3.65 10.88
CA MET A 105 -3.19 -2.54 9.92
C MET A 105 -1.83 -1.83 9.90
N LYS A 106 -1.28 -1.46 11.06
CA LYS A 106 0.03 -0.77 11.11
C LYS A 106 1.18 -1.61 10.61
N LYS A 107 1.16 -2.93 10.87
CA LYS A 107 2.17 -3.86 10.34
C LYS A 107 2.06 -3.95 8.82
N THR A 108 0.85 -4.11 8.29
CA THR A 108 0.62 -4.17 6.85
C THR A 108 0.99 -2.84 6.17
N PHE A 109 0.62 -1.70 6.76
CA PHE A 109 0.99 -0.36 6.26
C PHE A 109 2.50 -0.21 6.06
N VAL A 110 3.29 -0.59 7.05
CA VAL A 110 4.75 -0.49 6.95
C VAL A 110 5.34 -1.44 5.90
N VAL A 111 4.74 -2.61 5.70
CA VAL A 111 5.13 -3.52 4.61
C VAL A 111 4.81 -2.90 3.25
N ASP A 112 3.62 -2.33 3.08
CA ASP A 112 3.22 -1.66 1.85
C ASP A 112 4.10 -0.45 1.55
N CYS A 113 4.52 0.32 2.56
CA CYS A 113 5.52 1.38 2.38
C CYS A 113 6.84 0.85 1.81
N MET A 114 7.34 -0.30 2.27
CA MET A 114 8.57 -0.88 1.72
C MET A 114 8.38 -1.41 0.30
N MET A 115 7.22 -1.98 0.01
CA MET A 115 6.88 -2.46 -1.32
C MET A 115 6.75 -1.31 -2.32
N LEU A 116 6.17 -0.19 -1.89
CA LEU A 116 6.02 1.03 -2.67
C LEU A 116 7.39 1.66 -2.99
N ALA A 117 8.19 1.96 -1.96
CA ALA A 117 9.48 2.62 -2.09
C ALA A 117 10.58 1.77 -2.78
N GLU A 118 10.30 0.51 -3.12
CA GLU A 118 11.20 -0.32 -3.91
C GLU A 118 10.60 -0.70 -5.27
N LYS A 119 9.42 -0.16 -5.62
CA LYS A 119 8.67 -0.53 -6.82
C LYS A 119 9.37 -0.09 -8.10
N ASP A 120 10.00 1.06 -8.08
CA ASP A 120 10.79 1.60 -9.17
C ASP A 120 12.15 0.89 -9.34
N GLY A 121 12.62 0.24 -8.25
CA GLY A 121 13.87 -0.49 -8.13
C GLY A 121 14.93 0.22 -7.27
N THR A 122 14.66 1.43 -6.77
CA THR A 122 15.61 2.28 -6.06
C THR A 122 15.02 2.84 -4.77
N LEU A 123 15.48 2.35 -3.61
CA LEU A 123 15.09 2.96 -2.34
C LEU A 123 15.89 4.25 -2.08
N HIS A 124 15.21 5.40 -2.16
CA HIS A 124 15.77 6.72 -1.89
C HIS A 124 15.91 7.00 -0.38
N GLU A 125 16.84 7.89 -0.02
CA GLU A 125 17.12 8.19 1.39
C GLU A 125 15.95 8.90 2.10
N ASN A 126 15.09 9.63 1.38
CA ASN A 126 13.92 10.27 1.96
C ASN A 126 12.79 9.27 2.25
N GLU A 127 12.54 8.32 1.36
CA GLU A 127 11.62 7.20 1.58
C GLU A 127 12.07 6.33 2.76
N LYS A 128 13.36 6.03 2.84
CA LYS A 128 13.94 5.31 3.97
C LYS A 128 13.75 6.06 5.28
N LYS A 129 13.90 7.38 5.29
CA LYS A 129 13.60 8.20 6.49
C LYS A 129 12.11 8.13 6.82
N PHE A 130 11.22 8.22 5.84
CA PHE A 130 9.79 8.10 6.05
C PHE A 130 9.43 6.76 6.70
N ILE A 131 9.92 5.64 6.16
CA ILE A 131 9.69 4.30 6.72
C ILE A 131 10.24 4.21 8.14
N ASN A 132 11.41 4.79 8.43
CA ASN A 132 11.95 4.86 9.79
C ASN A 132 11.06 5.70 10.73
N THR A 133 10.51 6.81 10.25
CA THR A 133 9.53 7.60 11.02
C THR A 133 8.26 6.79 11.30
N MET A 134 7.79 5.95 10.37
CA MET A 134 6.66 5.06 10.63
C MET A 134 6.98 4.01 11.69
N TYR A 135 8.20 3.45 11.67
CA TYR A 135 8.65 2.54 12.73
C TYR A 135 8.61 3.17 14.11
N GLU A 136 9.11 4.41 14.23
CA GLU A 136 9.11 5.16 15.48
C GLU A 136 7.68 5.53 15.92
N THR A 137 6.88 6.05 14.99
CA THR A 137 5.49 6.47 15.23
C THR A 137 4.63 5.31 15.75
N PHE A 138 4.79 4.12 15.17
CA PHE A 138 4.05 2.93 15.56
C PHE A 138 4.71 2.11 16.67
N SER A 139 5.85 2.61 17.19
CA SER A 139 6.60 2.05 18.31
C SER A 139 7.01 0.58 18.09
N PHE A 140 7.45 0.24 16.88
CA PHE A 140 7.93 -1.10 16.57
C PHE A 140 9.28 -1.39 17.23
N SER A 141 9.40 -2.57 17.85
CA SER A 141 10.68 -3.10 18.35
C SER A 141 11.62 -3.52 17.21
N GLU A 142 12.92 -3.64 17.49
CA GLU A 142 13.90 -4.09 16.48
C GLU A 142 13.59 -5.48 15.91
N ASP A 143 13.05 -6.37 16.74
CA ASP A 143 12.62 -7.70 16.31
C ASP A 143 11.44 -7.61 15.32
N GLU A 144 10.44 -6.78 15.61
CA GLU A 144 9.32 -6.52 14.69
C GLU A 144 9.80 -5.90 13.38
N LYS A 145 10.70 -4.90 13.44
CA LYS A 145 11.29 -4.28 12.24
C LYS A 145 11.96 -5.33 11.36
N SER A 146 12.75 -6.23 11.95
CA SER A 146 13.44 -7.32 11.26
C SER A 146 12.46 -8.30 10.59
N VAL A 147 11.36 -8.63 11.28
CA VAL A 147 10.30 -9.47 10.71
C VAL A 147 9.61 -8.79 9.52
N LEU A 148 9.23 -7.52 9.66
CA LEU A 148 8.54 -6.77 8.60
C LEU A 148 9.40 -6.63 7.33
N LYS A 149 10.70 -6.37 7.47
CA LYS A 149 11.64 -6.33 6.33
C LYS A 149 11.71 -7.67 5.61
N LYS A 150 11.86 -8.78 6.34
CA LYS A 150 11.87 -10.13 5.76
C LYS A 150 10.57 -10.45 5.03
N ILE A 151 9.43 -9.95 5.54
CA ILE A 151 8.14 -10.09 4.86
C ILE A 151 8.19 -9.35 3.53
N ALA A 152 8.54 -8.07 3.50
CA ALA A 152 8.64 -7.28 2.26
C ALA A 152 9.60 -7.93 1.24
N GLU A 153 10.79 -8.34 1.68
CA GLU A 153 11.76 -9.06 0.83
C GLU A 153 11.19 -10.38 0.28
N THR A 154 10.42 -11.11 1.07
CA THR A 154 9.81 -12.39 0.64
C THR A 154 8.69 -12.16 -0.36
N VAL A 155 7.87 -11.11 -0.17
CA VAL A 155 6.82 -10.73 -1.14
C VAL A 155 7.47 -10.35 -2.47
N LYS A 156 8.49 -9.49 -2.43
CA LYS A 156 9.23 -9.03 -3.61
C LYS A 156 9.87 -10.18 -4.42
N ASN A 157 10.48 -11.14 -3.74
CA ASN A 157 11.24 -12.22 -4.41
C ASN A 157 10.35 -13.36 -4.97
N LYS A 158 9.05 -13.37 -4.71
CA LYS A 158 8.15 -14.44 -5.15
C LYS A 158 7.30 -14.03 -6.35
N ASP A 159 7.92 -14.13 -7.53
CA ASP A 159 7.23 -14.17 -8.83
C ASP A 159 7.22 -15.59 -9.45
N GLU A 160 7.32 -16.66 -8.66
CA GLU A 160 7.14 -18.04 -9.16
C GLU A 160 6.53 -18.97 -8.09
N ASN A 161 5.21 -19.21 -8.17
CA ASN A 161 4.52 -20.34 -7.54
C ASN A 161 4.58 -20.48 -6.00
N LYS A 162 3.45 -20.10 -5.37
CA LYS A 162 2.88 -20.59 -4.08
C LYS A 162 3.03 -19.69 -2.83
N ASN A 163 1.83 -19.39 -2.33
CA ASN A 163 1.45 -19.17 -0.95
C ASN A 163 1.82 -17.81 -0.32
N LEU A 164 1.01 -16.79 -0.64
CA LEU A 164 0.80 -15.65 0.28
C LEU A 164 -0.25 -15.96 1.36
N CYS A 165 -0.94 -17.10 1.24
CA CYS A 165 -1.91 -17.59 2.22
C CYS A 165 -1.30 -17.76 3.64
N VAL A 166 0.03 -17.81 3.77
CA VAL A 166 0.77 -17.95 5.04
C VAL A 166 0.99 -16.62 5.78
N MET A 167 0.86 -15.46 5.13
CA MET A 167 1.36 -14.19 5.72
C MET A 167 0.46 -13.56 6.78
N ILE A 168 -0.85 -13.79 6.74
CA ILE A 168 -1.75 -13.42 7.87
C ILE A 168 -1.33 -14.17 9.14
N ASP A 169 -0.91 -15.43 9.04
CA ASP A 169 -0.61 -16.25 10.22
C ASP A 169 0.67 -15.78 10.95
N ILE A 170 1.57 -15.06 10.27
CA ILE A 170 2.78 -14.48 10.88
C ILE A 170 2.49 -13.10 11.49
N LEU A 171 1.59 -12.31 10.88
CA LEU A 171 1.21 -10.98 11.39
C LEU A 171 0.29 -11.05 12.63
N LEU A 172 -0.41 -12.18 12.81
CA LEU A 172 -1.29 -12.48 13.94
C LEU A 172 -0.61 -13.19 15.13
N LEU A 173 0.68 -13.51 15.04
CA LEU A 173 1.52 -13.92 16.18
C LEU A 173 2.13 -12.68 16.87
#